data_AF-A0A7I7NUD3-F1
#
_entry.id   AF-A0A7I7NUD3-F1
#
_cell.length_a   1.000
_cell.length_b   1.000
_cell.length_c   1.000
_cell.angle_alpha   90.00
_cell.angle_beta   90.00
_cell.angle_gamma   90.00
#
_symmetry.space_group_name_H-M   'P 1'
#
loop_
_entity.id
_entity.type
_entity.pdbx_description
1 polymer ?
#
loop_
_entity_poly.entity_id
_entity_poly.type
_entity_poly.pdbx_seq_one_letter_code
_entity_poly.pdbx_strand_id
1 'polypeptide(L)'
;MSSSRWLARLAVPVVAGAALIASTAIATADAADDAYLAQLRAQGFDWPPGHEAALTGMGRLICDDLGWGWTYDQIAQNIHADLDPRNVTFGDVHSMVTLAHSTYCPLQRCWTDHC
;
A
#
# COMPACT_ATOMS: atom_id res chain seq x y z
N MET A 1 -13.86 49.63 52.75
CA MET A 1 -12.78 50.58 52.39
C MET A 1 -12.38 50.34 50.95
N SER A 2 -12.30 51.42 50.16
CA SER A 2 -12.00 51.44 48.72
C SER A 2 -10.55 51.09 48.37
N SER A 3 -10.41 50.43 47.21
CA SER A 3 -9.40 50.59 46.14
C SER A 3 -7.96 51.00 46.46
N SER A 4 -6.99 50.25 45.92
CA SER A 4 -6.14 50.78 44.84
C SER A 4 -5.50 49.66 43.99
N ARG A 5 -5.37 50.00 42.70
CA ARG A 5 -4.93 49.24 41.53
C ARG A 5 -3.40 49.06 41.55
N TRP A 6 -2.89 47.95 41.01
CA TRP A 6 -1.85 48.02 39.97
C TRP A 6 -1.64 46.69 39.25
N LEU A 7 -1.65 46.75 37.93
CA LEU A 7 -1.33 45.68 37.00
C LEU A 7 0.17 45.43 37.00
N ALA A 8 0.62 44.24 37.41
CA ALA A 8 1.92 43.70 37.03
C ALA A 8 1.69 42.46 36.17
N ARG A 9 1.88 42.65 34.86
CA ARG A 9 2.02 41.60 33.85
C ARG A 9 3.27 40.74 34.16
N LEU A 10 3.32 39.55 33.55
CA LEU A 10 4.43 38.57 33.48
C LEU A 10 4.36 37.49 34.58
N ALA A 11 4.34 36.19 34.31
CA ALA A 11 4.82 35.44 33.17
C ALA A 11 3.99 34.16 32.98
N VAL A 12 3.77 33.76 31.72
CA VAL A 12 3.29 32.42 31.35
C VAL A 12 4.46 31.44 31.53
N PRO A 13 4.36 30.41 32.39
CA PRO A 13 5.24 29.27 32.25
C PRO A 13 4.69 28.43 31.09
N VAL A 14 5.43 28.43 29.98
CA VAL A 14 5.30 27.42 28.93
C VAL A 14 5.70 26.09 29.58
N VAL A 15 4.72 25.31 30.04
CA VAL A 15 4.95 23.92 30.44
C VAL A 15 5.01 23.11 29.16
N ALA A 16 6.24 22.85 28.74
CA ALA A 16 6.58 21.95 27.67
C ALA A 16 6.15 20.51 27.99
N GLY A 17 5.53 19.87 26.99
CA GLY A 17 5.83 18.49 26.62
C GLY A 17 5.42 17.38 27.58
N ALA A 18 4.13 17.07 27.60
CA ALA A 18 3.69 15.68 27.72
C ALA A 18 2.74 15.41 26.56
N ALA A 19 3.31 15.17 25.38
CA ALA A 19 2.56 14.59 24.29
C ALA A 19 2.13 13.19 24.74
N LEU A 20 0.86 13.06 25.10
CA LEU A 20 0.19 11.78 25.22
C LEU A 20 0.35 11.08 23.87
N ILE A 21 1.31 10.16 23.76
CA ILE A 21 1.34 9.21 22.64
C ILE A 21 0.23 8.22 22.93
N ALA A 22 -1.01 8.67 22.70
CA ALA A 22 -2.11 7.77 22.45
C ALA A 22 -1.78 7.12 21.11
N SER A 23 -1.10 5.97 21.18
CA SER A 23 -0.98 5.04 20.07
C SER A 23 -2.38 4.51 19.77
N THR A 24 -3.23 5.34 19.17
CA THR A 24 -4.31 4.80 18.35
C THR A 24 -3.60 3.91 17.36
N ALA A 25 -3.90 2.61 17.39
CA ALA A 25 -3.50 1.71 16.31
C ALA A 25 -4.18 2.24 15.05
N ILE A 26 -3.53 3.19 14.38
CA ILE A 26 -3.90 3.61 13.04
C ILE A 26 -3.58 2.37 12.23
N ALA A 27 -4.60 1.72 11.69
CA ALA A 27 -4.38 0.79 10.60
C ALA A 27 -3.74 1.63 9.48
N THR A 28 -2.42 1.65 9.43
CA THR A 28 -1.68 2.35 8.39
C THR A 28 -1.93 1.59 7.12
N ALA A 29 -2.86 2.07 6.29
CA ALA A 29 -2.90 1.70 4.90
C ALA A 29 -1.52 2.04 4.31
N ASP A 30 -0.86 1.05 3.73
CA ASP A 30 0.46 1.23 3.14
C ASP A 30 0.31 2.08 1.86
N ALA A 31 1.14 3.11 1.70
CA ALA A 31 1.02 4.03 0.58
C ALA A 31 1.25 3.34 -0.79
N ALA A 32 2.04 2.26 -0.83
CA ALA A 32 2.22 1.46 -2.03
C ALA A 32 0.97 0.60 -2.32
N ASP A 33 0.31 0.07 -1.28
CA ASP A 33 -0.97 -0.63 -1.42
C ASP A 33 -2.04 0.30 -2.01
N ASP A 34 -2.17 1.52 -1.49
CA ASP A 34 -3.12 2.50 -2.02
C ASP A 34 -2.80 2.89 -3.47
N ALA A 35 -1.52 3.11 -3.79
CA ALA A 35 -1.08 3.43 -5.15
C ALA A 35 -1.34 2.28 -6.12
N TYR A 36 -1.08 1.04 -5.71
CA TYR A 36 -1.33 -0.15 -6.52
C TYR A 36 -2.82 -0.32 -6.82
N LEU A 37 -3.68 -0.22 -5.79
CA LEU A 37 -5.14 -0.31 -5.97
C LEU A 37 -5.68 0.84 -6.84
N ALA A 38 -5.17 2.06 -6.68
CA ALA A 38 -5.54 3.18 -7.54
C ALA A 38 -5.18 2.94 -9.01
N GLN A 39 -3.99 2.38 -9.27
CA GLN A 39 -3.55 2.04 -10.63
C GLN A 39 -4.39 0.91 -11.25
N LEU A 40 -4.74 -0.12 -10.47
CA LEU A 40 -5.64 -1.18 -10.94
C LEU A 40 -7.00 -0.61 -11.35
N ARG A 41 -7.61 0.25 -10.52
CA ARG A 41 -8.87 0.92 -10.86
C ARG A 41 -8.75 1.77 -12.13
N ALA A 42 -7.63 2.46 -12.32
CA ALA A 42 -7.38 3.25 -13.53
C ALA A 42 -7.29 2.39 -14.81
N GLN A 43 -6.90 1.11 -14.68
CA GLN A 43 -6.91 0.12 -15.77
C GLN A 43 -8.28 -0.56 -15.96
N GLY A 44 -9.30 -0.20 -15.17
CA GLY A 44 -10.65 -0.73 -15.29
C GLY A 44 -10.93 -1.97 -14.43
N PHE A 45 -10.00 -2.36 -13.55
CA PHE A 45 -10.29 -3.40 -12.56
C PHE A 45 -11.32 -2.92 -11.55
N ASP A 46 -12.27 -3.80 -11.25
CA ASP A 46 -13.24 -3.62 -10.18
C ASP A 46 -13.26 -4.84 -9.27
N TRP A 47 -13.54 -4.62 -7.99
CA TRP A 47 -13.63 -5.68 -7.00
C TRP A 47 -14.62 -5.28 -5.90
N PRO A 48 -15.27 -6.25 -5.24
CA PRO A 48 -16.15 -5.96 -4.12
C PRO A 48 -15.36 -5.40 -2.93
N PRO A 49 -15.99 -4.57 -2.08
CA PRO A 49 -15.36 -4.10 -0.84
C PRO A 49 -14.82 -5.27 0.01
N GLY A 50 -13.66 -5.07 0.64
CA GLY A 50 -13.02 -6.07 1.50
C GLY A 50 -12.08 -7.04 0.76
N HIS A 51 -11.87 -6.86 -0.55
CA HIS A 51 -10.95 -7.67 -1.36
C HIS A 51 -9.57 -7.02 -1.55
N GLU A 52 -9.36 -5.81 -1.02
CA GLU A 52 -8.12 -5.03 -1.14
C GLU A 52 -6.91 -5.80 -0.60
N ALA A 53 -7.08 -6.51 0.53
CA ALA A 53 -6.02 -7.31 1.14
C ALA A 53 -5.57 -8.48 0.24
N ALA A 54 -6.51 -9.11 -0.47
CA ALA A 54 -6.20 -10.19 -1.39
C ALA A 54 -5.46 -9.67 -2.63
N LEU A 55 -5.89 -8.54 -3.18
CA LEU A 55 -5.28 -7.91 -4.34
C LEU A 55 -3.85 -7.42 -4.05
N THR A 56 -3.66 -6.71 -2.94
CA THR A 56 -2.32 -6.26 -2.51
C THR A 56 -1.42 -7.43 -2.11
N GLY A 57 -1.99 -8.47 -1.49
CA GLY A 57 -1.31 -9.75 -1.26
C GLY A 57 -0.79 -10.38 -2.55
N MET A 58 -1.64 -10.48 -3.58
CA MET A 58 -1.25 -10.97 -4.90
C MET A 58 -0.17 -10.10 -5.55
N GLY A 59 -0.31 -8.77 -5.46
CA GLY A 59 0.69 -7.82 -5.94
C GLY A 59 2.08 -8.04 -5.34
N ARG A 60 2.16 -8.35 -4.04
CA ARG A 60 3.43 -8.65 -3.37
C ARG A 60 3.97 -10.04 -3.74
N LEU A 61 3.10 -11.05 -3.90
CA LEU A 61 3.51 -12.40 -4.34
C LEU A 61 4.12 -12.40 -5.75
N ILE A 62 3.65 -11.53 -6.64
CA ILE A 62 4.25 -11.36 -7.98
C ILE A 62 5.75 -11.04 -7.88
N CYS A 63 6.17 -10.26 -6.88
CA CYS A 63 7.59 -9.97 -6.67
C CYS A 63 8.37 -11.20 -6.22
N ASP A 64 7.78 -12.09 -5.42
CA ASP A 64 8.42 -13.36 -5.05
C ASP A 64 8.58 -14.26 -6.28
N ASP A 65 7.56 -14.38 -7.13
CA ASP A 65 7.62 -15.18 -8.37
C ASP A 65 8.69 -14.66 -9.33
N LEU A 66 8.80 -13.34 -9.48
CA LEU A 66 9.88 -12.71 -10.23
C LEU A 66 11.25 -13.02 -9.59
N GLY A 67 11.33 -13.00 -8.26
CA GLY A 67 12.50 -13.45 -7.50
C GLY A 67 12.92 -14.89 -7.84
N TRP A 68 11.96 -15.79 -8.00
CA TRP A 68 12.15 -17.17 -8.45
C TRP A 68 12.45 -17.32 -9.95
N GLY A 69 12.62 -16.22 -10.68
CA GLY A 69 12.99 -16.23 -12.09
C GLY A 69 11.83 -16.46 -13.05
N TRP A 70 10.59 -16.37 -12.57
CA TRP A 70 9.43 -16.53 -13.44
C TRP A 70 9.30 -15.34 -14.39
N THR A 71 8.85 -15.61 -15.61
CA THR A 71 8.55 -14.56 -16.59
C THR A 71 7.19 -13.92 -16.31
N TYR A 72 6.97 -12.70 -16.81
CA TYR A 72 5.67 -12.04 -16.70
C TYR A 72 4.54 -12.88 -17.28
N ASP A 73 4.77 -13.54 -18.41
CA ASP A 73 3.78 -14.40 -19.05
C ASP A 73 3.49 -15.67 -18.23
N GLN A 74 4.50 -16.27 -17.59
CA GLN A 74 4.30 -17.41 -16.70
C GLN A 74 3.44 -17.03 -15.49
N ILE A 75 3.77 -15.90 -14.85
CA ILE A 75 3.00 -15.38 -13.71
C ILE A 75 1.58 -15.05 -14.13
N ALA A 76 1.40 -14.35 -15.25
CA ALA A 76 0.09 -14.00 -15.76
C ALA A 76 -0.75 -15.23 -16.11
N GLN A 77 -0.13 -16.27 -16.68
CA GLN A 77 -0.82 -17.51 -17.01
C GLN A 77 -1.26 -18.27 -15.77
N ASN A 78 -0.41 -18.32 -14.75
CA ASN A 78 -0.72 -18.95 -13.47
C ASN A 78 -1.90 -18.24 -12.77
N ILE A 79 -1.81 -16.91 -12.62
CA ILE A 79 -2.87 -16.14 -11.95
C ILE A 79 -4.17 -16.17 -12.77
N HIS A 80 -4.10 -16.10 -14.10
CA HIS A 80 -5.28 -16.20 -14.95
C HIS A 80 -5.97 -17.56 -14.80
N ALA A 81 -5.21 -18.65 -14.68
CA ALA A 81 -5.79 -19.98 -14.45
C ALA A 81 -6.62 -20.03 -13.15
N ASP A 82 -6.18 -19.32 -12.11
CA ASP A 82 -6.92 -19.21 -10.84
C ASP A 82 -8.15 -18.28 -10.92
N LEU A 83 -8.12 -17.31 -11.83
CA LEU A 83 -9.17 -16.29 -11.99
C LEU A 83 -10.12 -16.55 -13.16
N ASP A 84 -9.91 -17.59 -13.95
CA ASP A 84 -10.70 -17.93 -15.15
C ASP A 84 -12.23 -17.91 -14.92
N PRO A 85 -12.78 -18.41 -13.78
CA PRO A 85 -14.22 -18.35 -13.50
C PRO A 85 -14.79 -16.94 -13.33
N ARG A 86 -13.93 -15.91 -13.23
CA ARG A 86 -14.31 -14.51 -13.00
C ARG A 86 -14.27 -13.66 -14.27
N ASN A 87 -14.01 -14.27 -15.43
CA ASN A 87 -13.98 -13.59 -16.74
C ASN A 87 -13.00 -12.40 -16.77
N VAL A 88 -11.85 -12.56 -16.11
CA VAL A 88 -10.70 -11.64 -16.20
C VAL A 88 -9.89 -12.04 -17.43
N THR A 89 -9.47 -11.10 -18.27
CA THR A 89 -8.69 -11.44 -19.45
C THR A 89 -7.21 -11.65 -19.11
N PHE A 90 -6.50 -12.41 -19.92
CA PHE A 90 -5.04 -12.56 -19.76
C PHE A 90 -4.31 -11.20 -19.83
N GLY A 91 -4.77 -10.27 -20.67
CA GLY A 91 -4.22 -8.93 -20.77
C GLY A 91 -4.41 -8.11 -19.49
N ASP A 92 -5.53 -8.30 -18.79
CA ASP A 92 -5.75 -7.69 -17.47
C ASP A 92 -4.70 -8.21 -16.50
N VAL A 93 -4.57 -9.54 -16.38
CA VAL A 93 -3.59 -10.14 -15.45
C VAL A 93 -2.16 -9.71 -15.77
N HIS A 94 -1.78 -9.61 -17.05
CA HIS A 94 -0.47 -9.10 -17.45
C HIS A 94 -0.25 -7.64 -17.01
N SER A 95 -1.28 -6.80 -17.10
CA SER A 95 -1.25 -5.42 -16.59
C SER A 95 -1.08 -5.40 -15.08
N MET A 96 -1.76 -6.30 -14.36
CA MET A 96 -1.60 -6.47 -12.92
C MET A 96 -0.15 -6.83 -12.55
N VAL A 97 0.48 -7.77 -13.25
CA VAL A 97 1.89 -8.15 -13.04
C VAL A 97 2.82 -6.96 -13.23
N THR A 98 2.60 -6.17 -14.29
CA THR A 98 3.42 -4.99 -14.60
C THR A 98 3.29 -3.90 -13.52
N LEU A 99 2.06 -3.63 -13.07
CA LEU A 99 1.78 -2.65 -12.01
C LEU A 99 2.35 -3.10 -10.66
N ALA A 100 2.21 -4.39 -10.34
CA ALA A 100 2.75 -4.97 -9.12
C ALA A 100 4.27 -4.86 -9.07
N HIS A 101 4.96 -5.25 -10.14
CA HIS A 101 6.42 -5.14 -10.22
C HIS A 101 6.85 -3.67 -10.04
N SER A 102 6.32 -2.76 -10.84
CA SER A 102 6.71 -1.34 -10.78
C SER A 102 6.40 -0.67 -9.44
N THR A 103 5.39 -1.15 -8.70
CA THR A 103 4.99 -0.58 -7.41
C THR A 103 5.76 -1.19 -6.24
N TYR A 104 5.87 -2.52 -6.17
CA TYR A 104 6.40 -3.23 -5.01
C TYR A 104 7.87 -3.63 -5.12
N CYS A 105 8.38 -3.87 -6.33
CA CYS A 105 9.74 -4.36 -6.53
C CYS A 105 10.41 -3.82 -7.81
N PRO A 106 10.46 -2.49 -8.03
CA PRO A 106 10.87 -1.87 -9.30
C PRO A 106 12.31 -2.16 -9.75
N LEU A 107 13.16 -2.64 -8.83
CA LEU A 107 14.56 -2.97 -9.10
C LEU A 107 14.80 -4.48 -9.19
N GLN A 108 13.80 -5.30 -8.85
CA GLN A 108 13.94 -6.75 -8.78
C GLN A 108 13.80 -7.37 -10.17
N ARG A 109 14.75 -8.20 -10.57
CA ARG A 109 14.65 -8.97 -11.82
C ARG A 109 14.45 -10.44 -11.53
N CYS A 110 15.34 -10.98 -10.72
CA CYS A 110 15.33 -12.33 -10.17
C CYS A 110 16.40 -12.40 -9.07
N TRP A 111 16.31 -13.40 -8.20
CA TRP A 111 17.38 -13.70 -7.26
C TRP A 111 18.54 -14.37 -8.01
N THR A 112 19.77 -14.22 -7.52
CA THR A 112 20.98 -14.60 -8.26
C THR A 112 21.00 -16.06 -8.74
N ASP A 113 20.38 -16.98 -8.01
CA ASP A 113 20.32 -18.41 -8.36
C ASP A 113 19.17 -18.75 -9.33
N HIS A 114 18.31 -17.79 -9.63
CA HIS A 114 17.11 -17.92 -10.45
C HIS A 114 17.14 -17.09 -11.74
N CYS A 115 18.22 -16.33 -11.92
CA CYS A 115 18.66 -15.76 -13.19
C CYS A 115 19.74 -16.68 -13.79
#